data_AF-A0A4Y7Q1L0-F1
#
_entry.id   AF-A0A4Y7Q1L0-F1
#
_cell.length_a   1.000
_cell.length_b   1.000
_cell.length_c   1.000
_cell.angle_alpha   90.00
_cell.angle_beta   90.00
_cell.angle_gamma   90.00
#
_symmetry.space_group_name_H-M   'P 1'
#
loop_
_entity.id
_entity.type
_entity.pdbx_description
1 polymer ?
#
loop_
_entity_poly.entity_id
_entity_poly.type
_entity_poly.pdbx_seq_one_letter_code
_entity_poly.pdbx_strand_id
1 'polypeptide(L)'
;MEPGSLWVHSVPKEIVDSVSETEKKRQEAINEVMYTERDFVRDMEYLRDVWIAPLKKSDIIPEERRLDFLEQVFWNIHDIIAVNTRLRDALNKRQKSYAVVERIGDILLEVVPHFAPFVSYGSHQLYGKYEFEK
;
A
#
# COMPACT_ATOMS: atom_id res chain seq x y z
N MET A 1 8.70 -0.68 13.36
CA MET A 1 9.58 0.39 12.86
C MET A 1 8.72 1.62 12.68
N GLU A 2 9.12 2.72 13.30
CA GLU A 2 8.43 4.00 13.14
C GLU A 2 8.60 4.54 11.70
N PRO A 3 7.64 5.33 11.18
CA PRO A 3 7.78 6.00 9.89
C PRO A 3 9.07 6.83 9.85
N GLY A 4 9.87 6.68 8.79
CA GLY A 4 11.13 7.40 8.63
C GLY A 4 12.33 6.83 9.40
N SER A 5 12.21 5.65 10.02
CA SER A 5 13.38 4.95 10.58
C SER A 5 14.30 4.48 9.46
N LEU A 6 15.53 5.02 9.41
CA LEU A 6 16.58 4.57 8.50
C LEU A 6 16.93 3.10 8.75
N TRP A 7 17.28 2.38 7.69
CA TRP A 7 17.74 0.99 7.76
C TRP A 7 18.96 0.86 8.70
N VAL A 8 19.91 1.80 8.64
CA VAL A 8 21.11 1.79 9.51
C VAL A 8 20.79 1.84 11.01
N HIS A 9 19.61 2.31 11.40
CA HIS A 9 19.15 2.30 12.79
C HIS A 9 18.34 1.04 13.16
N SER A 10 18.02 0.22 12.16
CA SER A 10 17.21 -0.98 12.32
C SER A 10 18.01 -2.28 12.50
N VAL A 11 19.31 -2.23 12.24
CA VAL A 11 20.23 -3.38 12.30
C VAL A 11 21.42 -3.08 13.23
N PRO A 12 22.08 -4.12 13.80
CA PRO A 12 23.29 -3.93 14.59
C PRO A 12 24.40 -3.21 13.82
N LYS A 13 25.21 -2.43 14.53
CA LYS A 13 26.29 -1.63 13.94
C LYS A 13 27.29 -2.47 13.15
N GLU A 14 27.54 -3.70 13.60
CA GLU A 14 28.45 -4.64 12.94
C GLU A 14 27.97 -4.99 11.52
N ILE A 15 26.64 -5.04 11.30
CA ILE A 15 26.06 -5.27 9.98
C ILE A 15 26.20 -4.03 9.11
N VAL A 16 25.94 -2.85 9.68
CA VAL A 16 26.09 -1.56 8.97
C VAL A 16 27.54 -1.36 8.52
N ASP A 17 28.50 -1.66 9.39
CA ASP A 17 29.92 -1.51 9.10
C ASP A 17 30.45 -2.59 8.13
N SER A 18 29.71 -3.70 7.96
CA SER A 18 30.06 -4.78 7.01
C SER A 18 29.71 -4.48 5.55
N VAL A 19 28.87 -3.47 5.29
CA VAL A 19 28.37 -3.14 3.95
C VAL A 19 28.98 -1.84 3.41
N SER A 20 29.16 -1.77 2.09
CA SER A 20 29.67 -0.56 1.42
C SER A 20 28.67 0.59 1.48
N GLU A 21 29.12 1.84 1.30
CA GLU A 21 28.23 3.01 1.23
C GLU A 21 27.17 2.92 0.12
N THR A 22 27.53 2.31 -1.02
CA THR A 22 26.57 2.03 -2.10
C THR A 22 25.48 1.05 -1.64
N GLU A 23 25.88 0.02 -0.90
CA GLU A 23 24.95 -0.98 -0.38
C GLU A 23 24.06 -0.41 0.72
N LYS A 24 24.58 0.45 1.60
CA LYS A 24 23.77 1.20 2.58
C LYS A 24 22.66 1.98 1.89
N LYS A 25 23.00 2.77 0.86
CA LYS A 25 22.00 3.53 0.07
C LYS A 25 20.95 2.61 -0.57
N ARG A 26 21.36 1.44 -1.05
CA ARG A 26 20.43 0.46 -1.62
C ARG A 26 19.50 -0.14 -0.55
N GLN A 27 20.01 -0.46 0.63
CA GLN A 27 19.19 -0.94 1.75
C GLN A 27 18.23 0.14 2.23
N GLU A 28 18.64 1.41 2.28
CA GLU A 28 17.74 2.52 2.61
C GLU A 28 16.61 2.65 1.59
N ALA A 29 16.91 2.60 0.29
CA ALA A 29 15.89 2.67 -0.75
C ALA A 29 14.91 1.47 -0.69
N ILE A 30 15.41 0.27 -0.38
CA ILE A 30 14.56 -0.92 -0.20
C ILE A 30 13.68 -0.76 1.05
N ASN A 31 14.26 -0.33 2.16
CA ASN A 31 13.52 -0.05 3.38
C ASN A 31 12.45 1.02 3.13
N GLU A 32 12.76 2.00 2.28
CA GLU A 32 11.82 3.02 1.84
C GLU A 32 10.60 2.46 1.11
N VAL A 33 10.83 1.64 0.08
CA VAL A 33 9.76 0.93 -0.62
C VAL A 33 8.89 0.13 0.35
N MET A 34 9.49 -0.54 1.34
CA MET A 34 8.74 -1.36 2.29
C MET A 34 7.89 -0.55 3.28
N TYR A 35 8.43 0.54 3.84
CA TYR A 35 7.66 1.35 4.78
C TYR A 35 6.54 2.11 4.05
N THR A 36 6.82 2.68 2.88
CA THR A 36 5.83 3.41 2.09
C THR A 36 4.69 2.51 1.64
N GLU A 37 4.99 1.28 1.21
CA GLU A 37 3.98 0.30 0.83
C GLU A 37 3.10 -0.13 2.02
N ARG A 38 3.71 -0.32 3.20
CA ARG A 38 2.95 -0.62 4.42
C ARG A 38 2.01 0.53 4.79
N ASP A 39 2.47 1.76 4.68
CA ASP A 39 1.67 2.95 4.98
C ASP A 39 0.54 3.10 3.95
N PHE A 40 0.80 2.88 2.66
CA PHE A 40 -0.22 2.86 1.61
C PHE A 40 -1.34 1.86 1.93
N VAL A 41 -1.00 0.60 2.23
CA VAL A 41 -2.01 -0.41 2.54
C VAL A 41 -2.79 -0.07 3.81
N ARG A 42 -2.11 0.42 4.86
CA ARG A 42 -2.77 0.88 6.09
C ARG A 42 -3.79 1.97 5.80
N ASP A 43 -3.43 2.95 4.97
CA ASP A 43 -4.30 4.08 4.66
C ASP A 43 -5.51 3.63 3.83
N MET A 44 -5.34 2.64 2.94
CA MET A 44 -6.46 2.03 2.20
C MET A 44 -7.37 1.18 3.09
N GLU A 45 -6.80 0.41 4.03
CA GLU A 45 -7.56 -0.34 5.04
C GLU A 45 -8.35 0.62 5.96
N TYR A 46 -7.73 1.73 6.36
CA TYR A 46 -8.40 2.81 7.10
C TYR A 46 -9.57 3.40 6.30
N LEU A 47 -9.37 3.67 5.00
CA LEU A 47 -10.45 4.16 4.13
C LEU A 47 -11.63 3.18 4.10
N ARG A 48 -11.35 1.88 3.95
CA ARG A 48 -12.37 0.82 3.99
C ARG A 48 -13.12 0.77 5.32
N ASP A 49 -12.40 0.74 6.42
CA ASP A 49 -12.96 0.41 7.74
C ASP A 49 -13.60 1.62 8.43
N VAL A 50 -13.08 2.82 8.19
CA VAL A 50 -13.50 4.05 8.87
C VAL A 50 -14.43 4.90 8.01
N TRP A 51 -14.42 4.73 6.68
CA TRP A 51 -15.32 5.47 5.79
C TRP A 51 -16.34 4.56 5.11
N ILE A 52 -15.89 3.58 4.31
CA ILE A 52 -16.80 2.77 3.49
C ILE A 52 -17.76 1.96 4.37
N ALA A 53 -17.25 1.24 5.36
CA ALA A 53 -18.07 0.38 6.21
C ALA A 53 -19.10 1.15 7.06
N PRO A 54 -18.76 2.30 7.68
CA PRO A 54 -19.73 3.14 8.37
C PRO A 54 -20.74 3.78 7.42
N LEU A 55 -20.30 4.34 6.28
CA LEU A 55 -21.21 4.98 5.33
C LEU A 55 -22.28 4.02 4.79
N LYS A 56 -21.91 2.75 4.58
CA LYS A 56 -22.85 1.70 4.16
C LYS A 56 -23.97 1.45 5.18
N LYS A 57 -23.69 1.64 6.46
CA LYS A 57 -24.64 1.38 7.56
C LYS A 57 -25.34 2.64 8.07
N SER A 58 -24.78 3.82 7.77
CA SER A 58 -25.30 5.11 8.24
C SER A 58 -26.42 5.64 7.35
N ASP A 59 -27.34 6.41 7.94
CA ASP A 59 -28.41 7.09 7.20
C ASP A 59 -28.03 8.50 6.71
N ILE A 60 -26.72 8.81 6.71
CA ILE A 60 -26.18 10.06 6.16
C ILE A 60 -26.49 10.17 4.66
N ILE A 61 -26.44 9.03 3.96
CA ILE A 61 -26.82 8.92 2.55
C ILE A 61 -28.16 8.20 2.46
N PRO A 62 -29.16 8.76 1.74
CA PRO A 62 -30.44 8.11 1.52
C PRO A 62 -30.26 6.70 0.99
N GLU A 63 -31.00 5.74 1.56
CA GLU A 63 -30.85 4.30 1.28
C GLU A 63 -30.87 3.99 -0.22
N GLU A 64 -31.78 4.64 -0.97
CA GLU A 64 -31.96 4.46 -2.42
C GLU A 64 -30.69 4.77 -3.24
N ARG A 65 -29.88 5.76 -2.84
CA ARG A 65 -28.64 6.14 -3.55
C ARG A 65 -27.36 5.66 -2.85
N ARG A 66 -27.47 5.01 -1.69
CA ARG A 66 -26.31 4.72 -0.83
C ARG A 66 -25.34 3.74 -1.47
N LEU A 67 -25.85 2.63 -1.98
CA LEU A 67 -24.99 1.60 -2.58
C LEU A 67 -24.34 2.10 -3.86
N ASP A 68 -25.11 2.79 -4.72
CA ASP A 68 -24.59 3.38 -5.94
C ASP A 68 -23.52 4.43 -5.62
N PHE A 69 -23.79 5.39 -4.71
CA PHE A 69 -22.79 6.37 -4.29
C PHE A 69 -21.48 5.72 -3.82
N LEU A 70 -21.57 4.66 -3.00
CA LEU A 70 -20.37 3.96 -2.53
C LEU A 70 -19.63 3.27 -3.68
N GLU A 71 -20.35 2.65 -4.60
CA GLU A 71 -19.77 2.01 -5.78
C GLU A 71 -19.10 3.02 -6.70
N GLN A 72 -19.70 4.18 -6.95
CA GLN A 72 -19.11 5.20 -7.82
C GLN A 72 -17.92 5.92 -7.18
N VAL A 73 -18.01 6.25 -5.88
CA VAL A 73 -16.94 7.00 -5.20
C VAL A 73 -15.74 6.11 -4.89
N PHE A 74 -15.95 4.87 -4.46
CA PHE A 74 -14.88 3.97 -4.03
C PHE A 74 -14.53 2.89 -5.05
N TRP A 75 -15.39 2.66 -6.05
CA TRP A 75 -15.15 1.76 -7.18
C TRP A 75 -14.51 0.42 -6.78
N ASN A 76 -13.49 0.00 -7.50
CA ASN A 76 -12.76 -1.25 -7.26
C ASN A 76 -11.64 -1.14 -6.21
N ILE A 77 -11.78 -0.27 -5.20
CA ILE A 77 -10.75 -0.09 -4.16
C ILE A 77 -10.40 -1.38 -3.42
N HIS A 78 -11.34 -2.32 -3.28
CA HIS A 78 -11.08 -3.62 -2.67
C HIS A 78 -10.04 -4.44 -3.44
N ASP A 79 -10.03 -4.35 -4.78
CA ASP A 79 -9.05 -5.04 -5.62
C ASP A 79 -7.66 -4.39 -5.47
N ILE A 80 -7.61 -3.06 -5.36
CA ILE A 80 -6.37 -2.32 -5.06
C ILE A 80 -5.83 -2.77 -3.70
N ILE A 81 -6.66 -2.80 -2.65
CA ILE A 81 -6.24 -3.26 -1.33
C ILE A 81 -5.67 -4.68 -1.39
N ALA A 82 -6.35 -5.60 -2.08
CA ALA A 82 -5.93 -7.00 -2.16
C ALA A 82 -4.55 -7.15 -2.81
N VAL A 83 -4.31 -6.46 -3.93
CA VAL A 83 -3.04 -6.53 -4.67
C VAL A 83 -1.88 -5.93 -3.86
N ASN A 84 -2.09 -4.76 -3.23
CA ASN A 84 -1.04 -4.10 -2.43
C ASN A 84 -0.79 -4.84 -1.10
N THR A 85 -1.81 -5.45 -0.50
CA THR A 85 -1.63 -6.36 0.65
C THR A 85 -0.69 -7.51 0.32
N ARG A 86 -0.84 -8.14 -0.86
CA ARG A 86 0.06 -9.20 -1.33
C ARG A 86 1.50 -8.70 -1.51
N LEU A 87 1.68 -7.50 -2.07
CA LEU A 87 3.00 -6.87 -2.23
C LEU A 87 3.66 -6.63 -0.87
N ARG A 88 2.96 -5.93 0.02
CA ARG A 88 3.37 -5.63 1.40
C ARG A 88 3.81 -6.89 2.14
N ASP A 89 3.03 -7.96 2.06
CA ASP A 89 3.30 -9.19 2.81
C ASP A 89 4.54 -9.92 2.27
N ALA A 90 4.71 -9.95 0.95
CA ALA A 90 5.90 -10.52 0.32
C ALA A 90 7.17 -9.74 0.69
N LEU A 91 7.11 -8.41 0.66
CA LEU A 91 8.20 -7.51 1.06
C LEU A 91 8.54 -7.65 2.55
N ASN A 92 7.53 -7.64 3.42
CA ASN A 92 7.72 -7.83 4.87
C ASN A 92 8.33 -9.20 5.19
N LYS A 93 7.92 -10.25 4.46
CA LYS A 93 8.53 -11.58 4.60
C LYS A 93 10.00 -11.54 4.22
N ARG A 94 10.37 -10.86 3.13
CA ARG A 94 11.76 -10.69 2.69
C ARG A 94 12.62 -9.97 3.73
N GLN A 95 12.12 -8.86 4.29
CA GLN A 95 12.82 -8.09 5.32
C GLN A 95 13.08 -8.89 6.59
N LYS A 96 12.17 -9.79 6.96
CA LYS A 96 12.31 -10.64 8.15
C LYS A 96 13.30 -11.79 7.96
N SER A 97 13.55 -12.21 6.73
CA SER A 97 14.44 -13.35 6.45
C SER A 97 15.92 -13.00 6.66
N TYR A 98 16.34 -11.79 6.29
CA TYR A 98 17.74 -11.35 6.35
C TYR A 98 17.84 -9.87 6.68
N ALA A 99 18.80 -9.50 7.53
CA ALA A 99 19.05 -8.11 7.89
C ALA A 99 19.50 -7.25 6.70
N VAL A 100 20.23 -7.85 5.75
CA VAL A 100 20.63 -7.26 4.47
C VAL A 100 19.80 -7.91 3.38
N VAL A 101 18.92 -7.15 2.74
CA VAL A 101 18.04 -7.67 1.68
C VAL A 101 18.81 -7.74 0.38
N GLU A 102 19.09 -8.93 -0.14
CA GLU A 102 19.83 -9.11 -1.39
C GLU A 102 19.08 -8.53 -2.60
N ARG A 103 17.80 -8.87 -2.77
CA ARG A 103 16.97 -8.42 -3.89
C ARG A 103 15.50 -8.32 -3.50
N ILE A 104 14.75 -7.53 -4.27
CA ILE A 104 13.28 -7.46 -4.24
C ILE A 104 12.66 -7.55 -5.65
N GLY A 105 13.48 -7.57 -6.71
CA GLY A 105 12.99 -7.53 -8.09
C GLY A 105 12.17 -8.77 -8.49
N ASP A 106 12.43 -9.92 -7.87
CA ASP A 106 11.63 -11.13 -8.03
C ASP A 106 10.19 -10.95 -7.52
N ILE A 107 10.03 -10.27 -6.38
CA ILE A 107 8.71 -9.92 -5.82
C ILE A 107 7.99 -8.94 -6.76
N LEU A 108 8.69 -7.92 -7.25
CA LEU A 108 8.09 -6.93 -8.15
C LEU A 108 7.64 -7.56 -9.49
N LEU A 109 8.46 -8.42 -10.08
CA LEU A 109 8.12 -9.12 -11.33
C LEU A 109 6.89 -10.03 -11.16
N GLU A 110 6.72 -10.66 -10.00
CA GLU A 110 5.55 -11.48 -9.70
C GLU A 110 4.28 -10.63 -9.54
N VAL A 111 4.39 -9.46 -8.89
CA VAL A 111 3.23 -8.69 -8.44
C VAL A 111 2.75 -7.65 -9.45
N VAL A 112 3.66 -6.97 -10.16
CA VAL A 112 3.33 -5.89 -11.12
C VAL A 112 2.30 -6.28 -12.18
N PRO A 113 2.31 -7.50 -12.77
CA PRO A 113 1.27 -7.92 -13.72
C PRO A 113 -0.15 -7.88 -13.16
N HIS A 114 -0.31 -7.90 -11.83
CA HIS A 114 -1.60 -7.84 -11.15
C HIS A 114 -2.06 -6.41 -10.84
N PHE A 115 -1.34 -5.36 -11.25
CA PHE A 115 -1.68 -3.96 -10.96
C PHE A 115 -2.76 -3.37 -11.89
N ALA A 116 -3.37 -4.19 -12.76
CA ALA A 116 -4.50 -3.79 -13.60
C ALA A 116 -5.65 -3.03 -12.87
N PRO A 117 -6.00 -3.34 -11.59
CA PRO A 117 -7.02 -2.60 -10.87
C PRO A 117 -6.77 -1.09 -10.78
N PHE A 118 -5.51 -0.64 -10.75
CA PHE A 118 -5.18 0.79 -10.75
C PHE A 118 -5.58 1.49 -12.05
N VAL A 119 -5.52 0.79 -13.20
CA VAL A 119 -5.95 1.35 -14.49
C VAL A 119 -7.45 1.57 -14.47
N SER A 120 -8.22 0.57 -14.00
CA SER A 120 -9.67 0.67 -13.84
C SER A 120 -10.05 1.80 -12.87
N TYR A 121 -9.42 1.87 -11.70
CA TYR A 121 -9.66 2.92 -10.71
C TYR A 121 -9.32 4.31 -11.24
N GLY A 122 -8.13 4.48 -11.83
CA GLY A 122 -7.68 5.75 -12.38
C GLY A 122 -8.59 6.26 -13.50
N SER A 123 -9.09 5.35 -14.35
CA SER A 123 -10.05 5.71 -15.41
C SER A 123 -11.41 6.18 -14.86
N HIS A 124 -11.80 5.68 -13.67
CA HIS A 124 -13.06 6.01 -13.02
C HIS A 124 -12.97 7.25 -12.10
N GLN A 125 -11.77 7.74 -11.79
CA GLN A 125 -11.55 8.79 -10.79
C GLN A 125 -12.35 10.09 -11.07
N LEU A 126 -12.50 10.47 -12.34
CA LEU A 126 -13.27 11.67 -12.71
C LEU A 126 -14.76 11.52 -12.35
N TYR A 127 -15.31 10.32 -12.55
CA TYR A 127 -16.70 10.02 -12.25
C TYR A 127 -16.94 9.96 -10.73
N GLY A 128 -16.06 9.26 -10.01
CA GLY A 128 -16.11 9.22 -8.55
C GLY A 128 -16.01 10.61 -7.91
N LYS A 129 -15.19 11.51 -8.47
CA LYS A 129 -15.13 12.91 -8.03
C LYS A 129 -16.45 13.65 -8.28
N TYR A 130 -17.04 13.49 -9.45
CA TYR A 130 -18.32 14.12 -9.79
C TYR A 130 -19.45 13.68 -8.84
N GLU A 131 -19.59 12.38 -8.59
CA GLU A 131 -20.61 11.87 -7.66
C GLU A 131 -20.36 12.27 -6.21
N PHE A 132 -19.10 12.49 -5.81
CA PHE A 132 -18.76 13.01 -4.49
C PHE A 132 -19.11 14.49 -4.29
N GLU A 133 -18.95 15.32 -5.34
CA GLU A 133 -19.18 16.77 -5.27
C GLU A 133 -20.65 17.20 -5.49
N LYS A 134 -21.53 16.24 -5.81
CA LYS A 134 -22.94 16.43 -6.19
C LYS A 134 -23.92 16.30 -5.03
#